data_AF-A0A4P5ZV69-F1
#
_entry.id   AF-A0A4P5ZV69-F1
#
_cell.length_a   1.000
_cell.length_b   1.000
_cell.length_c   1.000
_cell.angle_alpha   90.00
_cell.angle_beta   90.00
_cell.angle_gamma   90.00
#
_symmetry.space_group_name_H-M   'P 1'
#
loop_
_entity.id
_entity.type
_entity.pdbx_description
1 polymer ?
#
loop_
_entity_poly.entity_id
_entity_poly.type
_entity_poly.pdbx_seq_one_letter_code
_entity_poly.pdbx_strand_id
1 'polypeptide(L)' 'MLTQKPIIVDTNILFSALLRENSRFNELLLTSEYTFFVCELVFVELFKRKEKIIQLSHLTEE' A
#
# COMPACT_ATOMS: atom_id res chain seq x y z
N MET A 1 -22.71 -1.77 18.40
CA MET A 1 -21.63 -1.19 17.58
C MET A 1 -21.46 -2.06 16.35
N LEU A 2 -21.60 -1.51 15.15
CA LEU A 2 -21.26 -2.24 13.93
C LEU A 2 -19.74 -2.37 13.91
N THR A 3 -19.24 -3.57 14.22
CA THR A 3 -17.82 -3.89 14.04
C THR A 3 -17.51 -3.75 12.56
N GLN A 4 -16.70 -2.76 12.19
CA GLN A 4 -16.22 -2.66 10.81
C GLN A 4 -15.55 -3.98 10.42
N LYS A 5 -15.91 -4.50 9.25
CA LYS A 5 -15.29 -5.74 8.75
C LYS A 5 -13.84 -5.44 8.39
N PRO A 6 -12.88 -6.27 8.83
CA PRO A 6 -11.48 -6.09 8.45
C PRO A 6 -11.33 -6.22 6.94
N ILE A 7 -10.53 -5.35 6.33
CA ILE A 7 -10.21 -5.40 4.91
C ILE A 7 -8.79 -5.92 4.76
N ILE A 8 -8.64 -7.07 4.09
CA ILE A 8 -7.32 -7.62 3.77
C ILE A 8 -6.93 -7.11 2.40
N VAL A 9 -5.77 -6.46 2.31
CA VAL A 9 -5.25 -5.81 1.12
C VAL A 9 -4.20 -6.71 0.48
N ASP A 10 -4.35 -6.96 -0.82
CA ASP A 10 -3.37 -7.68 -1.63
C ASP A 10 -2.10 -6.82 -1.83
N THR A 11 -0.93 -7.46 -1.90
CA THR A 11 0.35 -6.79 -2.14
C THR A 11 0.33 -5.90 -3.40
N ASN A 12 -0.39 -6.28 -4.46
CA ASN A 12 -0.47 -5.48 -5.68
C ASN A 12 -1.21 -4.15 -5.50
N ILE A 13 -2.16 -4.08 -4.56
CA ILE A 13 -2.83 -2.82 -4.23
C ILE A 13 -1.84 -1.87 -3.55
N LEU A 14 -1.02 -2.39 -2.64
CA LEU A 14 0.09 -1.64 -2.02
C LEU A 14 1.11 -1.17 -3.06
N PHE A 15 1.53 -2.03 -3.99
CA PHE A 15 2.43 -1.60 -5.07
C PHE A 15 1.79 -0.53 -5.95
N SER A 16 0.51 -0.68 -6.29
CA SER A 16 -0.21 0.32 -7.08
C SER A 16 -0.28 1.67 -6.37
N ALA A 17 -0.43 1.66 -5.04
CA ALA A 17 -0.39 2.85 -4.21
C ALA A 17 1.01 3.51 -4.20
N LEU A 18 2.07 2.71 -4.06
CA LEU A 18 3.44 3.20 -3.99
C LEU A 18 4.00 3.72 -5.33
N LEU A 19 3.45 3.29 -6.46
CA LEU A 19 3.96 3.65 -7.79
C LEU A 19 3.51 5.01 -8.31
N ARG A 20 2.51 5.65 -7.69
CA ARG A 20 2.01 6.96 -8.12
C ARG A 20 1.54 7.79 -6.93
N GLU A 21 2.07 9.00 -6.84
CA GLU A 21 1.50 10.03 -5.96
C GLU A 21 0.02 10.25 -6.30
N ASN A 22 -0.82 10.46 -5.29
CA ASN A 22 -2.26 10.76 -5.45
C ASN A 22 -3.08 9.70 -6.20
N SER A 23 -2.68 8.43 -6.17
CA SER A 23 -3.53 7.34 -6.66
C SER A 23 -4.79 7.20 -5.78
N ARG A 24 -5.91 6.75 -6.39
CA ARG A 24 -7.13 6.39 -5.65
C ARG A 24 -6.88 5.34 -4.56
N PHE A 25 -5.85 4.51 -4.74
CA PHE A 25 -5.42 3.56 -3.71
C PHE A 25 -4.72 4.26 -2.54
N ASN A 26 -3.84 5.24 -2.79
CA ASN A 26 -3.25 6.05 -1.72
C ASN A 26 -4.33 6.78 -0.91
N GLU A 27 -5.26 7.46 -1.59
CA GLU A 27 -6.36 8.15 -0.92
C GLU A 27 -7.16 7.17 -0.04
N LEU A 28 -7.61 6.05 -0.61
CA LEU A 28 -8.36 5.04 0.13
C LEU A 28 -7.57 4.48 1.33
N LEU A 29 -6.30 4.13 1.15
CA LEU A 29 -5.49 3.48 2.19
C LEU A 29 -5.07 4.45 3.30
N LEU A 30 -4.88 5.73 2.98
CA LEU A 30 -4.38 6.73 3.93
C LEU A 30 -5.48 7.56 4.60
N THR A 31 -6.63 7.76 3.95
CA THR A 31 -7.66 8.71 4.43
C THR A 31 -8.99 8.07 4.80
N SER A 32 -9.16 6.76 4.62
CA SER A 32 -10.43 6.10 4.97
C SER A 32 -10.48 5.68 6.45
N GLU A 33 -11.71 5.49 6.94
CA GLU A 33 -12.00 5.00 8.29
C GLU A 33 -11.91 3.48 8.41
N TYR A 34 -11.46 2.77 7.36
CA TYR A 34 -11.36 1.31 7.35
C TYR A 34 -10.11 0.82 8.08
N THR A 35 -10.22 -0.35 8.71
CA THR A 35 -9.05 -1.07 9.23
C THR A 35 -8.51 -2.03 8.17
N PHE A 36 -7.29 -1.76 7.69
CA PHE A 36 -6.62 -2.57 6.70
C PHE A 36 -5.63 -3.55 7.33
N PHE A 37 -5.55 -4.75 6.75
CA PHE A 37 -4.60 -5.80 7.09
C PHE A 37 -3.86 -6.27 5.84
N VAL A 38 -2.64 -6.75 6.02
CA VAL A 38 -1.78 -7.24 4.95
C VAL A 38 -1.10 -8.52 5.45
N CYS A 39 -0.70 -9.40 4.55
CA CYS A 39 0.16 -10.52 4.94
C CYS A 39 1.55 -9.99 5.31
N GLU A 40 2.17 -10.49 6.37
CA GLU A 40 3.53 -10.10 6.79
C GLU A 40 4.57 -10.29 5.67
N LEU A 41 4.32 -11.21 4.73
CA LEU A 41 5.18 -11.45 3.58
C LEU A 41 5.35 -10.19 2.71
N VAL A 42 4.42 -9.23 2.79
CA VAL A 42 4.52 -7.95 2.06
C VAL A 42 5.84 -7.23 2.36
N PHE A 43 6.39 -7.35 3.58
CA PHE A 43 7.68 -6.75 3.90
C PHE A 43 8.78 -7.31 3.01
N VAL A 44 8.85 -8.64 2.88
CA VAL A 44 9.84 -9.32 2.01
C VAL A 44 9.65 -8.89 0.55
N GLU A 45 8.41 -8.76 0.09
CA GLU A 45 8.12 -8.35 -1.28
C GLU A 45 8.48 -6.87 -1.56
N LEU A 46 8.21 -5.97 -0.60
CA LEU A 46 8.56 -4.56 -0.66
C LEU A 46 10.08 -4.39 -0.68
N PHE A 47 10.81 -5.02 0.23
CA PHE A 47 12.27 -4.94 0.27
C PHE A 47 12.92 -5.51 -1.00
N LYS A 48 12.41 -6.63 -1.54
CA LYS A 48 12.93 -7.21 -2.80
C LYS A 48 12.69 -6.32 -4.04
N ARG A 49 11.70 -5.43 -4.00
CA ARG A 49 11.28 -4.61 -5.14
C ARG A 49 11.57 -3.12 -4.93
N LYS A 50 12.17 -2.75 -3.81
CA LYS A 50 12.37 -1.37 -3.36
C LYS A 50 12.99 -0.49 -4.43
N GLU A 51 14.11 -0.90 -5.02
CA GLU A 51 14.83 -0.12 -6.02
C GLU A 51 13.96 0.15 -7.25
N LYS A 52 13.20 -0.86 -7.68
CA LYS A 52 12.27 -0.73 -8.80
C LYS A 52 11.09 0.18 -8.45
N ILE A 53 10.58 0.11 -7.22
CA ILE A 53 9.50 0.99 -6.75
C ILE A 53 9.98 2.44 -6.79
N ILE A 54 11.15 2.76 -6.23
CA ILE A 54 11.73 4.11 -6.22
C ILE A 54 11.93 4.64 -7.66
N GLN A 55 12.48 3.80 -8.55
CA GLN A 55 12.70 4.18 -9.96
C GLN A 55 11.39 4.53 -10.69
N LEU A 56 10.28 3.85 -10.35
CA LEU A 56 9.01 3.98 -11.06
C LEU A 56 8.02 4.92 -10.39
N SER A 57 8.17 5.17 -9.08
CA SER A 57 7.23 5.99 -8.32
C SER A 57 7.45 7.49 -8.51
N HIS A 58 8.67 7.88 -8.92
CA HIS A 58 9.14 9.28 -8.88
C HIS A 58 9.08 9.90 -7.48
N LEU A 59 8.93 9.06 -6.44
CA LEU A 59 8.93 9.47 -5.04
C LEU A 59 10.35 9.31 -4.47
N THR A 60 10.74 10.22 -3.58
CA THR A 60 11.95 10.07 -2.78
C THR A 60 11.71 9.12 -1.62
N GLU A 61 12.70 8.28 -1.33
CA GLU A 61 12.77 7.61 -0.05
C GLU A 61 13.45 8.59 0.94
N GLU A 62 12.65 9.19 1.83
CA GLU A 62 13.14 9.96 2.97
C GLU A 62 12.99 9.15 4.27
#